data_AF-A0A925MEF7-F1
#
_entry.id   AF-A0A925MEF7-F1
#
_cell.length_a   1.000
_cell.length_b   1.000
_cell.length_c   1.000
_cell.angle_alpha   90.00
_cell.angle_beta   90.00
_cell.angle_gamma   90.00
#
_symmetry.space_group_name_H-M   'P 1'
#
loop_
_entity.id
_entity.type
_entity.pdbx_description
1 polymer ?
#
loop_
_entity_poly.entity_id
_entity_poly.type
_entity_poly.pdbx_seq_one_letter_code
_entity_poly.pdbx_strand_id
1 'polypeptide(L)' 'MPRDVSGGLVVRPDLTFNGVKVFSATMFAPREQLGETVTAWMAANPQLLVTEFVVTQSSDSQFHCIAITVFYWEKPVRR' A
#
# COMPACT_ATOMS: atom_id res chain seq x y z
N MET A 1 -22.31 -24.74 -12.51
CA MET A 1 -22.25 -24.40 -11.07
C MET A 1 -22.01 -22.90 -10.97
N PRO A 2 -22.98 -22.08 -10.54
CA PRO A 2 -22.72 -20.66 -10.28
C PRO A 2 -21.79 -20.59 -9.06
N ARG A 3 -20.68 -19.84 -9.17
CA ARG A 3 -19.87 -19.50 -8.00
C ARG A 3 -20.62 -18.40 -7.25
N ASP A 4 -21.15 -18.75 -6.09
CA ASP A 4 -21.67 -17.78 -5.14
C ASP A 4 -20.49 -16.95 -4.63
N VAL A 5 -20.39 -15.69 -5.09
CA VAL A 5 -19.35 -14.75 -4.65
C VAL A 5 -19.98 -13.84 -3.63
N SER A 6 -19.99 -14.29 -2.38
CA SER A 6 -20.32 -13.45 -1.23
C SER A 6 -19.06 -12.68 -0.81
N GLY A 7 -19.11 -11.35 -0.89
CA GLY A 7 -18.03 -10.46 -0.43
C GLY A 7 -18.48 -9.60 0.75
N GLY A 8 -17.65 -9.48 1.78
CA GLY A 8 -17.86 -8.55 2.89
C GLY A 8 -17.17 -7.22 2.61
N LEU A 9 -17.88 -6.10 2.80
CA LEU A 9 -17.28 -4.76 2.81
C LEU A 9 -17.02 -4.36 4.27
N VAL A 10 -15.76 -4.07 4.60
CA VAL A 10 -15.39 -3.45 5.87
C VAL A 10 -15.10 -1.97 5.62
N VAL A 11 -15.93 -1.10 6.20
CA VAL A 11 -15.70 0.36 6.18
C VAL A 11 -14.96 0.74 7.45
N ARG A 12 -13.84 1.44 7.30
CA ARG A 12 -13.00 1.96 8.40
C ARG A 12 -13.20 3.47 8.52
N PRO A 13 -14.15 3.94 9.36
CA PRO A 13 -14.44 5.38 9.48
C PRO A 13 -13.28 6.18 10.10
N ASP A 14 -12.37 5.50 10.79
CA ASP A 14 -11.16 6.05 11.38
C ASP A 14 -10.05 6.34 10.35
N LEU A 15 -10.10 5.69 9.18
CA LEU A 15 -9.12 5.89 8.12
C LEU A 15 -9.63 6.90 7.09
N THR A 16 -9.05 8.11 7.11
CA THR A 16 -9.30 9.13 6.07
C THR A 16 -8.06 9.24 5.17
N PHE A 17 -8.28 9.25 3.86
CA PHE A 17 -7.23 9.43 2.85
C PHE A 17 -7.87 9.97 1.57
N ASN A 18 -7.06 10.60 0.72
CA ASN A 18 -7.47 11.00 -0.63
C ASN A 18 -6.54 10.42 -1.71
N GLY A 19 -5.50 9.69 -1.30
CA GLY A 19 -4.56 9.03 -2.21
C GLY A 19 -4.00 7.74 -1.62
N VAL A 20 -3.54 6.87 -2.51
CA VAL A 20 -2.91 5.59 -2.18
C VAL A 20 -1.71 5.39 -3.07
N LYS A 21 -0.60 4.92 -2.50
CA LYS A 21 0.58 4.47 -3.23
C LYS A 21 0.88 3.01 -2.88
N VAL A 22 0.94 2.16 -3.89
CA VAL A 22 1.27 0.74 -3.72
C VAL A 22 2.69 0.49 -4.21
N PHE A 23 3.46 -0.21 -3.39
CA PHE A 23 4.78 -0.74 -3.72
C PHE A 23 4.71 -2.25 -3.61
N SER A 24 5.19 -2.99 -4.61
CA SER A 24 5.17 -4.44 -4.57
C SER A 24 6.42 -5.04 -5.17
N ALA A 25 6.86 -6.17 -4.61
CA ALA A 25 7.98 -6.95 -5.13
C ALA A 25 7.63 -8.44 -5.09
N THR A 26 7.98 -9.14 -6.17
CA THR A 26 7.81 -10.60 -6.32
C THR A 26 9.16 -11.34 -6.38
N MET A 27 10.25 -10.62 -6.63
CA MET A 27 11.61 -11.14 -6.69
C MET A 27 12.38 -10.81 -5.40
N PHE A 28 13.33 -11.67 -5.06
CA PHE A 28 14.11 -11.58 -3.82
C PHE A 28 14.85 -10.24 -3.64
N ALA A 29 15.66 -9.82 -4.62
CA ALA A 29 16.45 -8.60 -4.47
C ALA A 29 15.60 -7.31 -4.37
N PRO A 30 14.58 -7.08 -5.23
CA PRO A 30 13.67 -5.94 -5.06
C PRO A 30 12.87 -5.97 -3.74
N ARG A 31 12.58 -7.17 -3.21
CA ARG A 31 11.88 -7.32 -1.93
C ARG A 31 12.69 -6.76 -0.77
N GLU A 32 13.99 -7.03 -0.72
CA GLU A 32 14.89 -6.48 0.32
C GLU A 32 14.98 -4.95 0.25
N GLN A 33 14.85 -4.38 -0.94
CA GLN A 33 14.93 -2.92 -1.15
C GLN A 33 13.58 -2.20 -1.05
N LEU A 34 12.47 -2.92 -0.88
CA LEU A 34 11.13 -2.33 -0.96
C LEU A 34 10.90 -1.29 0.15
N GLY A 35 11.38 -1.58 1.37
CA GLY A 35 11.30 -0.64 2.49
C GLY A 35 12.05 0.66 2.21
N GLU A 36 13.29 0.57 1.72
CA GLU A 36 14.10 1.74 1.34
C GLU A 36 13.44 2.55 0.23
N THR A 37 12.84 1.87 -0.75
CA THR A 37 12.09 2.51 -1.84
C THR A 37 10.91 3.31 -1.31
N VAL A 38 10.15 2.75 -0.36
CA VAL A 38 9.02 3.43 0.28
C VAL A 38 9.52 4.64 1.08
N THR A 39 10.58 4.48 1.88
CA THR A 39 11.17 5.55 2.69
C THR A 39 11.69 6.71 1.83
N ALA A 40 12.43 6.40 0.76
CA ALA A 40 12.92 7.39 -0.18
C ALA A 40 11.76 8.14 -0.87
N TRP A 41 10.70 7.43 -1.25
CA TRP A 41 9.51 8.06 -1.82
C TRP A 41 8.81 8.98 -0.81
N MET A 42 8.63 8.56 0.45
CA MET A 42 8.03 9.41 1.48
C MET A 42 8.87 10.67 1.73
N ALA A 43 10.20 10.53 1.80
CA ALA A 43 11.11 11.67 1.98
C ALA A 43 11.05 12.66 0.80
N ALA A 44 10.87 12.16 -0.43
CA ALA A 44 10.69 12.98 -1.63
C ALA A 44 9.30 13.65 -1.74
N ASN A 45 8.34 13.26 -0.88
CA ASN A 45 6.97 13.76 -0.93
C ASN A 45 6.50 14.34 0.43
N PRO A 46 7.19 15.37 0.98
CA PRO A 46 6.87 15.94 2.29
C PRO A 46 5.49 16.65 2.36
N GLN A 47 4.87 16.91 1.21
CA GLN A 47 3.52 17.47 1.12
C GLN A 47 2.42 16.46 1.47
N LEU A 48 2.74 15.16 1.48
CA LEU A 48 1.81 14.09 1.79
C LEU A 48 1.82 13.80 3.29
N LEU A 49 0.63 13.73 3.89
CA LEU A 49 0.45 13.22 5.25
C LEU A 49 0.12 11.73 5.15
N VAL A 50 1.04 10.85 5.50
CA VAL A 50 0.76 9.40 5.57
C VAL A 50 -0.22 9.14 6.71
N THR A 51 -1.33 8.46 6.41
CA THR A 51 -2.41 8.19 7.37
C THR A 51 -2.39 6.73 7.83
N GLU A 52 -2.03 5.79 6.95
CA GLU A 52 -1.85 4.38 7.27
C GLU A 52 -0.89 3.72 6.28
N PHE A 53 -0.26 2.62 6.69
CA PHE A 53 0.36 1.70 5.77
C PHE A 53 -0.07 0.26 6.09
N VAL A 54 -0.28 -0.53 5.06
CA VAL A 54 -0.61 -1.96 5.16
C VAL A 54 0.47 -2.74 4.45
N VAL A 55 1.08 -3.69 5.16
CA VAL A 55 2.00 -4.66 4.57
C VAL A 55 1.24 -5.95 4.34
N THR A 56 1.11 -6.33 3.08
CA THR A 56 0.48 -7.60 2.70
C THR A 56 1.55 -8.52 2.16
N GLN A 57 1.61 -9.73 2.72
CA GLN A 57 2.44 -10.80 2.20
C GLN A 57 1.53 -11.87 1.62
N SER A 58 1.89 -12.38 0.45
CA SER A 58 1.26 -13.54 -0.16
C SER A 58 2.37 -14.48 -0.59
N SER A 59 2.28 -15.74 -0.20
CA SER A 59 3.25 -16.76 -0.55
C SER A 59 2.57 -18.02 -1.03
N ASP A 60 3.00 -18.52 -2.19
CA ASP A 60 2.80 -19.91 -2.60
C ASP A 60 4.14 -20.67 -2.58
N SER A 61 4.17 -21.91 -3.08
CA SER A 61 5.38 -22.76 -3.07
C SER A 61 6.50 -22.29 -4.01
N GLN A 62 6.25 -21.28 -4.86
CA GLN A 62 7.21 -20.81 -5.87
C GLN A 62 7.40 -19.29 -5.86
N PHE A 63 6.49 -18.51 -5.28
CA PHE A 63 6.51 -17.05 -5.30
C PHE A 63 6.08 -16.45 -3.96
N HIS A 64 6.91 -15.53 -3.46
CA HIS A 64 6.64 -14.73 -2.27
C HIS A 64 6.50 -13.26 -2.69
N CYS A 65 5.26 -12.79 -2.73
CA CYS A 65 4.94 -11.39 -3.00
C CYS A 65 4.87 -10.62 -1.67
N ILE A 66 5.49 -9.44 -1.63
CA ILE A 66 5.22 -8.43 -0.61
C ILE A 66 4.66 -7.19 -1.27
N ALA A 67 3.64 -6.59 -0.66
CA ALA A 67 3.13 -5.30 -1.01
C ALA A 67 3.10 -4.40 0.22
N ILE A 68 3.52 -3.14 0.05
CA ILE A 68 3.37 -2.07 1.03
C ILE A 68 2.43 -1.05 0.40
N THR A 69 1.22 -0.94 0.95
CA THR A 69 0.22 0.03 0.54
C THR A 69 0.25 1.20 1.50
N VAL A 70 0.56 2.39 1.02
CA VAL A 70 0.63 3.63 1.80
C VAL A 70 -0.60 4.48 1.47
N PHE A 71 -1.43 4.72 2.47
CA PHE A 71 -2.57 5.64 2.40
C PHE A 71 -2.11 7.01 2.87
N TYR A 72 -2.52 8.05 2.16
CA TYR A 72 -2.10 9.40 2.48
C TYR A 72 -3.17 10.45 2.18
N TRP A 73 -3.00 11.61 2.81
CA TRP A 73 -3.72 12.83 2.51
C TRP A 73 -2.78 13.85 1.86
N GLU A 74 -3.04 14.20 0.61
CA GLU A 74 -2.41 15.34 -0.03
C GLU A 74 -3.07 16.63 0.47
N LYS A 75 -2.28 17.52 1.09
CA LYS A 75 -2.79 18.84 1.46
C LYS A 75 -3.12 19.59 0.17
N PRO A 76 -4.35 20.12 0.00
CA PRO A 76 -4.65 20.92 -1.17
C PRO A 76 -3.68 22.11 -1.20
N VAL A 77 -2.95 22.25 -2.31
CA VAL A 77 -2.17 23.45 -2.57
C VAL A 77 -3.18 24.60 -2.63
N ARG A 78 -3.18 25.46 -1.60
CA ARG A 78 -3.91 26.73 -1.66
C ARG A 78 -3.28 27.55 -2.79
N ARG A 79 -3.93 27.57 -3.95
CA ARG A 79 -3.62 28.49 -5.05
C ARG A 79 -4.17 29.87 -4.73
#